data_AF-A0A384JSR3-F1
#
_entry.id   AF-A0A384JSR3-F1
#
_cell.length_a   1.000
_cell.length_b   1.000
_cell.length_c   1.000
_cell.angle_alpha   90.00
_cell.angle_beta   90.00
_cell.angle_gamma   90.00
#
_symmetry.space_group_name_H-M   'P 1'
#
loop_
_entity.id
_entity.type
_entity.pdbx_description
1 polymer ?
#
loop_
_entity_poly.entity_id
_entity_poly.type
_entity_poly.pdbx_seq_one_letter_code
_entity_poly.pdbx_strand_id
1 'polypeptide(L)'
;MNQLIFDRSTGNLGPNAFARIQTTQLIQAILPAPKVKFNGGEKPPTTVASGTEARDYEPAKVWAHQTGVNALSIDRFDGKILLSGGADASIKVWNLDQIPTGASEYTFRPTGIVPRSASAHQYGITHLSFYPFDSAAFLSSSYDHHLKLYSTETLQLSADFNLDSVVYSHAVSPIAQHLLVACATQHPAVRLVDLRSGASTHSLAGHHGAILSVAWHPNVEHILASGCVDGTIRVWDVRKSSGAVGSLDLEDAIGITTTHGMAGGRSRASAKAHTGAVNGLTWTDNGNYIVSAAHDERVRVWDAATGANTLASFGPTIKNGHLSSLPIVVSPTALTRPMKELLFFPNEKEILVFELHEGRLLKRLKVPGPPVAAVRSRTGERNIRNRITALAWREPVDGIYSAHSDGQIRAWIPRTEEDIQMDREEEEEGKIHDEDEGGKRKRNILDDVFRDLTRQKISFG
;
A
#
# COMPACT_ATOMS: atom_id res chain seq x y z
N MET A 1 12.98 -34.21 14.16
CA MET A 1 13.33 -34.15 12.72
C MET A 1 12.24 -33.34 12.04
N ASN A 2 12.56 -32.24 11.35
CA ASN A 2 11.54 -31.44 10.65
C ASN A 2 10.81 -32.35 9.65
N GLN A 3 9.53 -32.62 9.89
CA GLN A 3 8.69 -33.46 9.03
C GLN A 3 8.73 -32.98 7.58
N LEU A 4 8.82 -31.66 7.39
CA LEU A 4 9.03 -30.98 6.11
C LEU A 4 10.34 -31.38 5.39
N ILE A 5 11.44 -31.49 6.13
CA ILE A 5 12.74 -31.88 5.57
C ILE A 5 12.73 -33.36 5.21
N PHE A 6 12.04 -34.18 6.01
CA PHE A 6 11.84 -35.60 5.73
C PHE A 6 10.92 -35.82 4.51
N ASP A 7 9.81 -35.11 4.42
CA ASP A 7 8.88 -35.19 3.28
C ASP A 7 9.51 -34.65 1.99
N ARG A 8 10.41 -33.66 2.11
CA ARG A 8 11.25 -33.17 1.01
C ARG A 8 12.26 -34.22 0.56
N SER A 9 12.98 -34.84 1.48
CA SER A 9 14.02 -35.83 1.14
C SER A 9 13.44 -37.13 0.61
N THR A 10 12.21 -37.48 1.01
CA THR A 10 11.49 -38.67 0.54
C THR A 10 10.71 -38.44 -0.76
N GLY A 11 10.61 -37.19 -1.24
CA GLY A 11 9.87 -36.86 -2.47
C GLY A 11 8.35 -36.94 -2.33
N ASN A 12 7.83 -37.07 -1.10
CA ASN A 12 6.39 -37.16 -0.82
C ASN A 12 5.66 -35.81 -0.99
N LEU A 13 6.39 -34.69 -1.04
CA LEU A 13 5.86 -33.36 -1.28
C LEU A 13 5.92 -32.98 -2.77
N GLY A 14 4.76 -32.78 -3.38
CA GLY A 14 4.67 -32.22 -4.73
C GLY A 14 5.20 -30.76 -4.79
N PRO A 15 5.72 -30.30 -5.94
CA PRO A 15 6.31 -28.96 -6.09
C PRO A 15 5.39 -27.82 -5.65
N ASN A 16 4.09 -27.90 -5.98
CA ASN A 16 3.10 -26.88 -5.59
C ASN A 16 2.83 -26.86 -4.09
N ALA A 17 2.81 -28.02 -3.45
CA ALA A 17 2.63 -28.12 -2.00
C ALA A 17 3.86 -27.55 -1.27
N PHE A 18 5.06 -27.84 -1.77
CA PHE A 18 6.30 -27.27 -1.27
C PHE A 18 6.33 -25.75 -1.41
N ALA A 19 6.04 -25.21 -2.61
CA ALA A 19 6.00 -23.77 -2.85
C ALA A 19 5.04 -23.07 -1.88
N ARG A 20 3.81 -23.57 -1.72
CA ARG A 20 2.83 -23.02 -0.76
C ARG A 20 3.32 -23.02 0.68
N ILE A 21 3.98 -24.10 1.10
CA ILE A 21 4.50 -24.21 2.47
C ILE A 21 5.65 -23.21 2.68
N GLN A 22 6.62 -23.17 1.76
CA GLN A 22 7.75 -22.25 1.79
C GLN A 22 7.25 -20.80 1.82
N THR A 23 6.35 -20.44 0.91
CA THR A 23 5.76 -19.11 0.83
C THR A 23 4.98 -18.76 2.10
N THR A 24 4.18 -19.69 2.64
CA THR A 24 3.48 -19.45 3.91
C THR A 24 4.46 -19.11 5.05
N GLN A 25 5.62 -19.78 5.12
CA GLN A 25 6.66 -19.48 6.10
C GLN A 25 7.27 -18.09 5.85
N LEU A 26 7.61 -17.75 4.61
CA LEU A 26 8.17 -16.44 4.25
C LEU A 26 7.21 -15.29 4.58
N ILE A 27 5.91 -15.45 4.30
CA ILE A 27 4.91 -14.42 4.61
C ILE A 27 4.82 -14.17 6.13
N GLN A 28 4.91 -15.22 6.95
CA GLN A 28 4.92 -15.09 8.41
C GLN A 28 6.21 -14.43 8.94
N ALA A 29 7.32 -14.62 8.22
CA ALA A 29 8.63 -14.05 8.51
C ALA A 29 8.78 -12.57 8.09
N ILE A 30 7.77 -11.96 7.44
CA ILE A 30 7.83 -10.55 7.02
C ILE A 30 8.06 -9.63 8.24
N LEU A 31 9.14 -8.85 8.22
CA LEU A 31 9.53 -7.91 9.26
C LEU A 31 9.98 -6.57 8.63
N PRO A 32 9.97 -5.46 9.39
CA PRO A 32 10.51 -4.20 8.88
C PRO A 32 11.97 -4.37 8.46
N ALA A 33 12.31 -3.89 7.27
CA ALA A 33 13.67 -3.84 6.75
C ALA A 33 14.15 -2.38 6.68
N PRO A 34 14.51 -1.74 7.81
CA PRO A 34 14.86 -0.31 7.85
C PRO A 34 16.13 0.03 7.07
N LYS A 35 16.97 -0.97 6.80
CA LYS A 35 18.18 -0.87 5.98
C LYS A 35 17.88 -0.74 4.48
N VAL A 36 16.66 -1.03 4.04
CA VAL A 36 16.23 -0.81 2.65
C VAL A 36 15.51 0.54 2.56
N LYS A 37 16.16 1.50 1.89
CA LYS A 37 15.72 2.91 1.84
C LYS A 37 15.47 3.37 0.41
N PHE A 38 14.67 4.41 0.24
CA PHE A 38 14.33 4.98 -1.08
C PHE A 38 14.68 6.48 -1.10
N ASN A 39 15.72 6.84 -1.86
CA ASN A 39 16.22 8.21 -1.99
C ASN A 39 15.76 8.88 -3.26
N GLY A 40 14.77 9.76 -3.13
CA GLY A 40 14.27 10.59 -4.22
C GLY A 40 15.11 11.82 -4.54
N GLY A 41 16.18 12.11 -3.78
CA GLY A 41 17.01 13.31 -3.91
C GLY A 41 16.45 14.55 -3.21
N GLU A 42 15.51 14.37 -2.29
CA GLU A 42 14.77 15.46 -1.65
C GLU A 42 15.54 16.09 -0.48
N LYS A 43 15.29 17.38 -0.23
CA LYS A 43 15.98 18.10 0.84
C LYS A 43 15.30 17.84 2.19
N PRO A 44 16.07 17.71 3.29
CA PRO A 44 15.50 17.59 4.62
C PRO A 44 14.67 18.84 4.99
N PRO A 45 13.62 18.68 5.82
CA PRO A 45 12.95 19.81 6.45
C PRO A 45 13.94 20.61 7.31
N THR A 46 13.79 21.93 7.32
CA THR A 46 14.61 22.85 8.12
C THR A 46 14.48 22.60 9.61
N THR A 47 13.31 22.16 10.09
CA THR A 47 13.10 21.69 11.47
C THR A 47 13.96 20.50 11.87
N VAL A 48 14.30 19.62 10.92
CA VAL A 48 15.26 18.53 11.13
C VAL A 48 16.70 19.07 11.03
N ALA A 49 16.93 20.12 10.25
CA ALA A 49 18.23 20.77 10.09
C ALA A 49 18.60 21.72 11.26
N SER A 50 17.63 22.23 12.04
CA SER A 50 17.86 23.20 13.12
C SER A 50 17.67 22.63 14.53
N GLY A 51 17.29 21.34 14.64
CA GLY A 51 16.90 20.69 15.89
C GLY A 51 18.01 19.92 16.62
N THR A 52 19.19 19.82 16.04
CA THR A 52 20.34 19.15 16.65
C THR A 52 21.63 19.81 16.16
N GLU A 53 22.37 20.45 17.06
CA GLU A 53 23.81 20.22 17.06
C GLU A 53 23.99 18.71 16.91
N ALA A 54 24.66 18.30 15.84
CA ALA A 54 24.64 16.94 15.35
C ALA A 54 24.75 15.91 16.49
N ARG A 55 23.62 15.27 16.82
CA ARG A 55 23.65 13.87 17.19
C ARG A 55 23.95 13.14 15.89
N ASP A 56 25.24 13.12 15.53
CA ASP A 56 25.76 12.17 14.56
C ASP A 56 25.24 10.78 14.97
N TYR A 57 24.78 9.99 14.01
CA TYR A 57 24.25 8.62 14.17
C TYR A 57 22.72 8.40 14.23
N GLU A 58 21.86 9.37 13.91
CA GLU A 58 20.61 8.95 13.22
C GLU A 58 20.94 8.70 11.74
N PRO A 59 20.68 7.49 11.18
CA PRO A 59 20.95 7.23 9.78
C PRO A 59 20.23 8.28 8.95
N ALA A 60 20.97 9.01 8.12
CA ALA A 60 20.48 10.18 7.39
C ALA A 60 19.09 9.90 6.82
N LYS A 61 18.08 10.60 7.34
CA LYS A 61 16.70 10.32 6.96
C LYS A 61 16.56 10.59 5.47
N VAL A 62 16.15 9.56 4.73
CA VAL A 62 16.01 9.63 3.28
C VAL A 62 14.53 9.71 2.94
N TRP A 63 14.16 10.63 2.06
CA TRP A 63 12.80 10.77 1.57
C TRP A 63 12.69 10.29 0.12
N ALA A 64 11.61 9.56 -0.17
CA ALA A 64 11.28 9.16 -1.52
C ALA A 64 10.62 10.32 -2.28
N HIS A 65 9.74 11.07 -1.61
CA HIS A 65 9.09 12.27 -2.13
C HIS A 65 9.17 13.40 -1.10
N GLN A 66 9.15 14.66 -1.57
CA GLN A 66 9.29 15.83 -0.69
C GLN A 66 8.08 15.95 0.26
N THR A 67 6.91 15.57 -0.26
CA THR A 67 5.66 15.42 0.48
C THR A 67 5.31 13.93 0.69
N GLY A 68 4.20 13.65 1.39
CA GLY A 68 3.68 12.29 1.53
C GLY A 68 3.56 11.52 0.21
N VAL A 69 3.88 10.23 0.26
CA VAL A 69 3.61 9.30 -0.85
C VAL A 69 2.17 8.85 -0.71
N ASN A 70 1.36 8.90 -1.76
CA ASN A 70 -0.07 8.58 -1.72
C ASN A 70 -0.38 7.21 -2.34
N ALA A 71 0.37 6.81 -3.36
CA ALA A 71 0.12 5.60 -4.14
C ALA A 71 1.41 4.83 -4.41
N LEU A 72 1.31 3.50 -4.43
CA LEU A 72 2.37 2.58 -4.83
C LEU A 72 1.78 1.52 -5.76
N SER A 73 2.54 1.09 -6.75
CA SER A 73 2.22 -0.04 -7.60
C SER A 73 3.49 -0.76 -8.02
N ILE A 74 3.48 -2.08 -8.03
CA ILE A 74 4.62 -2.92 -8.44
C ILE A 74 4.20 -3.67 -9.69
N ASP A 75 5.17 -3.91 -10.59
CA ASP A 75 4.92 -4.72 -11.77
C ASP A 75 4.48 -6.15 -11.37
N ARG A 76 3.43 -6.64 -12.02
CA ARG A 76 2.88 -7.97 -11.77
C ARG A 76 3.68 -9.08 -12.45
N PHE A 77 4.37 -8.77 -13.56
CA PHE A 77 5.04 -9.80 -14.37
C PHE A 77 6.40 -10.18 -13.79
N ASP A 78 7.25 -9.18 -13.57
CA ASP A 78 8.61 -9.40 -13.14
C ASP A 78 8.89 -8.91 -11.71
N GLY A 79 8.00 -8.07 -11.15
CA GLY A 79 8.16 -7.51 -9.82
C GLY A 79 9.38 -6.60 -9.66
N LYS A 80 10.00 -6.16 -10.77
CA LYS A 80 11.27 -5.43 -10.77
C LYS A 80 11.06 -3.94 -10.65
N ILE A 81 9.94 -3.43 -11.15
CA ILE A 81 9.66 -1.99 -11.18
C ILE A 81 8.62 -1.65 -10.13
N LEU A 82 8.95 -0.68 -9.28
CA LEU A 82 8.02 -0.03 -8.36
C LEU A 82 7.74 1.39 -8.85
N LEU A 83 6.48 1.78 -8.85
CA LEU A 83 6.03 3.15 -9.07
C LEU A 83 5.58 3.76 -7.75
N SER A 84 5.94 5.02 -7.52
CA SER A 84 5.45 5.80 -6.40
C SER A 84 4.90 7.14 -6.83
N GLY A 85 3.74 7.51 -6.26
CA GLY A 85 3.05 8.76 -6.55
C GLY A 85 2.99 9.64 -5.32
N GLY A 86 3.52 10.85 -5.43
CA GLY A 86 3.55 11.83 -4.35
C GLY A 86 2.33 12.74 -4.30
N ALA A 87 2.07 13.30 -3.11
CA ALA A 87 1.16 14.43 -2.94
C ALA A 87 1.66 15.72 -3.62
N ASP A 88 2.93 15.75 -4.04
CA ASP A 88 3.60 16.81 -4.80
C ASP A 88 3.36 16.72 -6.31
N ALA A 89 2.51 15.78 -6.75
CA ALA A 89 2.20 15.49 -8.15
C ALA A 89 3.35 14.84 -8.95
N SER A 90 4.43 14.40 -8.27
CA SER A 90 5.52 13.69 -8.92
C SER A 90 5.29 12.18 -8.92
N ILE A 91 5.69 11.52 -10.01
CA ILE A 91 5.75 10.06 -10.11
C ILE A 91 7.21 9.67 -10.19
N LYS A 92 7.65 8.72 -9.35
CA LYS A 92 9.02 8.18 -9.39
C LYS A 92 8.98 6.69 -9.68
N VAL A 93 9.97 6.24 -10.45
CA VAL A 93 10.14 4.84 -10.87
C VAL A 93 11.39 4.29 -10.21
N TRP A 94 11.26 3.14 -9.56
CA TRP A 94 12.32 2.47 -8.80
C TRP A 94 12.54 1.07 -9.35
N ASN A 95 13.81 0.67 -9.47
CA ASN A 95 14.18 -0.68 -9.86
C ASN A 95 14.56 -1.48 -8.59
N LEU A 96 13.74 -2.47 -8.23
CA LEU A 96 13.86 -3.34 -7.06
C LEU A 96 14.87 -4.49 -7.24
N ASP A 97 15.30 -4.79 -8.46
CA ASP A 97 16.26 -5.87 -8.74
C ASP A 97 17.71 -5.50 -8.41
N GLN A 98 17.95 -4.24 -8.06
CA GLN A 98 19.30 -3.75 -7.80
C GLN A 98 19.85 -4.13 -6.42
N ILE A 99 19.08 -4.84 -5.58
CA ILE A 99 19.59 -5.30 -4.27
C ILE A 99 20.64 -6.37 -4.52
N PRO A 100 21.94 -6.11 -4.26
CA PRO A 100 22.97 -7.11 -4.43
C PRO A 100 22.72 -8.28 -3.47
N THR A 101 22.88 -9.51 -3.94
CA THR A 101 22.77 -10.70 -3.09
C THR A 101 23.74 -10.58 -1.91
N GLY A 102 23.22 -10.52 -0.68
CA GLY A 102 24.02 -10.39 0.55
C GLY A 102 24.25 -8.97 1.05
N ALA A 103 23.70 -7.93 0.42
CA ALA A 103 23.73 -6.58 0.97
C ALA A 103 22.72 -6.44 2.12
N SER A 104 23.21 -6.13 3.33
CA SER A 104 22.35 -5.87 4.50
C SER A 104 21.68 -4.49 4.43
N GLU A 105 22.31 -3.50 3.78
CA GLU A 105 21.78 -2.15 3.56
C GLU A 105 21.80 -1.77 2.07
N TYR A 106 20.69 -1.22 1.58
CA TYR A 106 20.61 -0.72 0.21
C TYR A 106 19.70 0.51 0.13
N THR A 107 20.17 1.54 -0.58
CA THR A 107 19.37 2.75 -0.84
C THR A 107 19.08 2.87 -2.32
N PHE A 108 17.81 2.66 -2.69
CA PHE A 108 17.33 2.85 -4.05
C PHE A 108 17.39 4.31 -4.48
N ARG A 109 17.77 4.54 -5.72
CA ARG A 109 17.62 5.84 -6.41
C ARG A 109 16.58 5.70 -7.51
N PRO A 110 15.78 6.74 -7.78
CA PRO A 110 14.80 6.68 -8.85
C PRO A 110 15.53 6.50 -10.18
N THR A 111 15.11 5.49 -10.95
CA THR A 111 15.55 5.29 -12.34
C THR A 111 14.90 6.34 -13.25
N GLY A 112 13.72 6.82 -12.85
CA GLY A 112 12.90 7.75 -13.61
C GLY A 112 12.07 8.66 -12.73
N ILE A 113 11.85 9.90 -13.18
CA ILE A 113 11.02 10.88 -12.48
C ILE A 113 10.14 11.61 -13.49
N VAL A 114 8.82 11.61 -13.27
CA VAL A 114 7.86 12.53 -13.89
C VAL A 114 7.63 13.68 -12.90
N PRO A 115 8.26 14.85 -13.08
CA PRO A 115 8.00 15.99 -12.22
C PRO A 115 6.65 16.62 -12.56
N ARG A 116 6.14 17.42 -11.63
CA ARG A 116 5.02 18.33 -11.92
C ARG A 116 5.37 19.21 -13.11
N SER A 117 4.55 19.17 -14.16
CA SER A 117 4.68 19.98 -15.36
C SER A 117 3.30 20.34 -15.91
N ALA A 118 3.25 21.12 -16.99
CA ALA A 118 1.98 21.42 -17.67
C ALA A 118 1.35 20.17 -18.32
N SER A 119 2.18 19.24 -18.79
CA SER A 119 1.74 17.95 -19.37
C SER A 119 1.52 16.86 -18.32
N ALA A 120 2.23 16.90 -17.19
CA ALA A 120 2.06 15.98 -16.08
C ALA A 120 0.91 16.39 -15.15
N HIS A 121 0.75 15.69 -14.02
CA HIS A 121 -0.27 16.05 -13.03
C HIS A 121 0.04 17.36 -12.32
N GLN A 122 -1.02 18.12 -12.01
CA GLN A 122 -0.91 19.39 -11.28
C GLN A 122 -1.23 19.26 -9.79
N TYR A 123 -1.86 18.17 -9.38
CA TYR A 123 -2.20 17.92 -7.98
C TYR A 123 -1.73 16.52 -7.58
N GLY A 124 -1.77 16.25 -6.28
CA GLY A 124 -1.29 14.99 -5.71
C GLY A 124 -1.92 13.77 -6.39
N ILE A 125 -1.11 12.75 -6.61
CA ILE A 125 -1.55 11.49 -7.20
C ILE A 125 -2.40 10.76 -6.17
N THR A 126 -3.52 10.17 -6.61
CA THR A 126 -4.46 9.43 -5.75
C THR A 126 -4.26 7.93 -5.87
N HIS A 127 -3.99 7.43 -7.08
CA HIS A 127 -3.79 6.02 -7.34
C HIS A 127 -2.85 5.81 -8.52
N LEU A 128 -2.14 4.68 -8.53
CA LEU A 128 -1.24 4.23 -9.59
C LEU A 128 -1.51 2.77 -9.88
N SER A 129 -1.50 2.39 -11.16
CA SER A 129 -1.53 0.99 -11.56
C SER A 129 -0.71 0.76 -12.82
N PHE A 130 -0.01 -0.37 -12.90
CA PHE A 130 0.53 -0.83 -14.17
C PHE A 130 -0.59 -1.24 -15.11
N TYR A 131 -0.33 -1.09 -16.40
CA TYR A 131 -1.20 -1.65 -17.40
C TYR A 131 -1.18 -3.18 -17.29
N PRO A 132 -2.35 -3.85 -17.21
CA PRO A 132 -2.42 -5.24 -16.75
C PRO A 132 -1.82 -6.28 -17.70
N PHE A 133 -1.58 -5.94 -18.96
CA PHE A 133 -1.06 -6.86 -19.99
C PHE A 133 0.39 -6.57 -20.38
N ASP A 134 0.94 -5.43 -19.96
CA ASP A 134 2.27 -4.99 -20.34
C ASP A 134 2.83 -4.02 -19.29
N SER A 135 4.04 -4.29 -18.80
CA SER A 135 4.74 -3.44 -17.83
C SER A 135 5.30 -2.15 -18.46
N ALA A 136 5.31 -2.04 -19.79
CA ALA A 136 5.78 -0.85 -20.52
C ALA A 136 4.86 0.36 -20.41
N ALA A 137 3.67 0.22 -19.82
CA ALA A 137 2.74 1.32 -19.58
C ALA A 137 2.14 1.31 -18.18
N PHE A 138 1.78 2.50 -17.69
CA PHE A 138 1.11 2.65 -16.40
C PHE A 138 0.11 3.81 -16.41
N LEU A 139 -0.88 3.72 -15.53
CA LEU A 139 -1.93 4.69 -15.31
C LEU A 139 -1.71 5.44 -14.00
N SER A 140 -2.00 6.73 -14.03
CA SER A 140 -2.03 7.58 -12.85
C SER A 140 -3.32 8.38 -12.79
N SER A 141 -3.93 8.42 -11.60
CA SER A 141 -5.05 9.30 -11.32
C SER A 141 -4.66 10.35 -10.29
N SER A 142 -5.27 11.52 -10.37
CA SER A 142 -4.93 12.64 -9.49
C SER A 142 -6.17 13.42 -9.05
N TYR A 143 -5.98 14.25 -8.03
CA TYR A 143 -6.95 15.28 -7.61
C TYR A 143 -7.20 16.35 -8.67
N ASP A 144 -6.43 16.38 -9.77
CA ASP A 144 -6.58 17.34 -10.87
C ASP A 144 -7.71 17.00 -11.86
N HIS A 145 -8.50 15.95 -11.59
CA HIS A 145 -9.60 15.45 -12.43
C HIS A 145 -9.17 14.63 -13.66
N HIS A 146 -7.88 14.38 -13.82
CA HIS A 146 -7.35 13.62 -14.95
C HIS A 146 -6.96 12.19 -14.56
N LEU A 147 -7.23 11.26 -15.49
CA LEU A 147 -6.57 9.98 -15.59
C LEU A 147 -5.56 10.08 -16.75
N LYS A 148 -4.30 9.72 -16.50
CA LYS A 148 -3.23 9.82 -17.50
C LYS A 148 -2.56 8.47 -17.70
N LEU A 149 -2.23 8.17 -18.95
CA LEU A 149 -1.48 6.99 -19.38
C LEU A 149 -0.07 7.39 -19.76
N TYR A 150 0.92 6.73 -19.18
CA TYR A 150 2.33 6.98 -19.43
C TYR A 150 3.01 5.72 -19.96
N SER A 151 4.09 5.92 -20.72
CA SER A 151 5.06 4.87 -21.01
C SER A 151 6.06 4.76 -19.86
N THR A 152 6.30 3.55 -19.36
CA THR A 152 7.24 3.26 -18.27
C THR A 152 8.69 3.55 -18.67
N GLU A 153 9.07 3.27 -19.92
CA GLU A 153 10.45 3.42 -20.41
C GLU A 153 10.81 4.89 -20.67
N THR A 154 9.93 5.62 -21.36
CA THR A 154 10.21 7.02 -21.76
C THR A 154 9.67 8.05 -20.77
N LEU A 155 8.78 7.63 -19.87
CA LEU A 155 8.07 8.49 -18.91
C LEU A 155 7.30 9.65 -19.57
N GLN A 156 6.96 9.48 -20.84
CA GLN A 156 6.15 10.42 -21.59
C GLN A 156 4.68 10.09 -21.47
N LEU A 157 3.86 11.15 -21.53
CA LEU A 157 2.41 11.05 -21.58
C LEU A 157 1.97 10.48 -22.94
N SER A 158 1.21 9.39 -22.90
CA SER A 158 0.60 8.78 -24.07
C SER A 158 -0.84 9.22 -24.29
N ALA A 159 -1.63 9.33 -23.22
CA ALA A 159 -3.03 9.75 -23.30
C ALA A 159 -3.46 10.49 -22.02
N ASP A 160 -4.39 11.44 -22.17
CA ASP A 160 -4.94 12.25 -21.10
C ASP A 160 -6.48 12.24 -21.16
N PHE A 161 -7.11 11.82 -20.06
CA PHE A 161 -8.55 11.68 -19.95
C PHE A 161 -9.08 12.57 -18.84
N ASN A 162 -9.83 13.61 -19.21
CA ASN A 162 -10.52 14.46 -18.26
C ASN A 162 -11.87 13.82 -17.85
N LEU A 163 -12.11 13.72 -16.54
CA LEU A 163 -13.31 13.14 -15.94
C LEU A 163 -14.22 14.18 -15.26
N ASP A 164 -13.86 15.47 -15.32
CA ASP A 164 -14.57 16.62 -14.74
C ASP A 164 -14.89 16.47 -13.23
N SER A 165 -14.19 15.58 -12.55
CA SER A 165 -14.43 15.23 -11.15
C SER A 165 -13.18 14.62 -10.53
N VAL A 166 -12.99 14.81 -9.22
CA VAL A 166 -11.83 14.27 -8.49
C VAL A 166 -11.84 12.76 -8.59
N VAL A 167 -10.71 12.15 -8.96
CA VAL A 167 -10.54 10.70 -9.05
C VAL A 167 -9.89 10.19 -7.77
N TYR A 168 -10.61 9.39 -6.97
CA TYR A 168 -10.11 8.82 -5.72
C TYR A 168 -9.33 7.52 -5.92
N SER A 169 -9.78 6.69 -6.85
CA SER A 169 -9.18 5.40 -7.17
C SER A 169 -9.51 5.03 -8.62
N HIS A 170 -8.71 4.16 -9.22
CA HIS A 170 -9.01 3.57 -10.52
C HIS A 170 -8.60 2.11 -10.53
N ALA A 171 -9.25 1.31 -11.37
CA ALA A 171 -8.91 -0.09 -11.54
C ALA A 171 -9.04 -0.50 -13.01
N VAL A 172 -8.20 -1.46 -13.41
CA VAL A 172 -8.27 -2.12 -14.72
C VAL A 172 -8.45 -3.61 -14.50
N SER A 173 -9.23 -4.27 -15.35
CA SER A 173 -9.38 -5.72 -15.28
C SER A 173 -8.09 -6.41 -15.71
N PRO A 174 -7.57 -7.38 -14.92
CA PRO A 174 -6.32 -8.05 -15.23
C PRO A 174 -6.41 -9.03 -16.40
N ILE A 175 -7.62 -9.33 -16.88
CA ILE A 175 -7.88 -10.35 -17.90
C ILE A 175 -8.64 -9.80 -19.12
N ALA A 176 -9.24 -8.62 -19.01
CA ALA A 176 -10.15 -8.09 -20.01
C ALA A 176 -9.51 -7.61 -21.31
N GLN A 177 -10.09 -7.98 -22.44
CA GLN A 177 -9.68 -7.46 -23.75
C GLN A 177 -10.27 -6.08 -24.06
N HIS A 178 -11.31 -5.66 -23.32
CA HIS A 178 -12.05 -4.43 -23.58
C HIS A 178 -11.35 -3.14 -23.13
N LEU A 179 -10.16 -3.20 -22.51
CA LEU A 179 -9.33 -2.04 -22.12
C LEU A 179 -10.07 -0.93 -21.38
N LEU A 180 -11.08 -1.29 -20.58
CA LEU A 180 -11.86 -0.34 -19.80
C LEU A 180 -11.15 -0.08 -18.47
N VAL A 181 -10.99 1.19 -18.13
CA VAL A 181 -10.56 1.64 -16.80
C VAL A 181 -11.78 2.13 -16.05
N ALA A 182 -12.04 1.53 -14.89
CA ALA A 182 -13.05 2.01 -13.96
C ALA A 182 -12.45 3.10 -13.07
N CYS A 183 -13.09 4.26 -13.02
CA CYS A 183 -12.65 5.40 -12.22
C CYS A 183 -13.67 5.69 -11.12
N ALA A 184 -13.22 5.59 -9.87
CA ALA A 184 -13.92 6.05 -8.69
C ALA A 184 -13.77 7.56 -8.59
N THR A 185 -14.86 8.29 -8.78
CA THR A 185 -14.86 9.75 -8.80
C THR A 185 -15.75 10.34 -7.72
N GLN A 186 -15.64 11.65 -7.50
CA GLN A 186 -16.58 12.40 -6.68
C GLN A 186 -18.01 12.34 -7.21
N HIS A 187 -18.20 12.09 -8.51
CA HIS A 187 -19.51 11.91 -9.10
C HIS A 187 -20.14 10.57 -8.65
N PRO A 188 -21.46 10.47 -8.40
CA PRO A 188 -22.09 9.23 -7.93
C PRO A 188 -22.15 8.07 -8.92
N ALA A 189 -21.72 8.28 -10.16
CA ALA A 189 -21.66 7.23 -11.16
C ALA A 189 -20.21 6.79 -11.36
N VAL A 190 -19.97 5.48 -11.42
CA VAL A 190 -18.63 4.97 -11.76
C VAL A 190 -18.39 5.30 -13.23
N ARG A 191 -17.30 6.01 -13.52
CA ARG A 191 -16.93 6.37 -14.90
C ARG A 191 -16.09 5.23 -15.48
N LEU A 192 -16.43 4.78 -16.68
CA LEU A 192 -15.60 3.84 -17.44
C LEU A 192 -14.95 4.59 -18.60
N VAL A 193 -13.63 4.50 -18.67
CA VAL A 193 -12.81 5.09 -19.73
C VAL A 193 -12.32 3.98 -20.63
N ASP A 194 -12.54 4.10 -21.92
CA ASP A 194 -11.98 3.18 -22.91
C ASP A 194 -10.63 3.71 -23.42
N LEU A 195 -9.55 2.98 -23.11
CA LEU A 195 -8.20 3.34 -23.53
C LEU A 195 -8.00 3.26 -25.05
N ARG A 196 -8.81 2.46 -25.76
CA ARG A 196 -8.69 2.31 -27.21
C ARG A 196 -9.24 3.52 -27.95
N SER A 197 -10.42 4.00 -27.55
CA SER A 197 -11.12 5.08 -28.25
C SER A 197 -10.81 6.47 -27.68
N GLY A 198 -10.27 6.57 -26.47
CA GLY A 198 -10.14 7.86 -25.79
C GLY A 198 -11.41 8.29 -25.06
N ALA A 199 -12.52 7.55 -25.19
CA ALA A 199 -13.83 8.00 -24.75
C ALA A 199 -14.10 7.72 -23.26
N SER A 200 -14.68 8.70 -22.56
CA SER A 200 -15.15 8.61 -21.16
C SER A 200 -16.68 8.43 -21.06
N THR A 201 -17.30 7.85 -22.09
CA THR A 201 -18.75 7.94 -22.33
C THR A 201 -19.60 7.02 -21.46
N HIS A 202 -19.05 5.92 -20.94
CA HIS A 202 -19.85 4.97 -20.19
C HIS A 202 -19.85 5.30 -18.69
N SER A 203 -21.04 5.30 -18.10
CA SER A 203 -21.23 5.59 -16.68
C SER A 203 -22.19 4.59 -16.04
N LEU A 204 -21.80 4.06 -14.89
CA LEU A 204 -22.60 3.12 -14.11
C LEU A 204 -23.33 3.91 -13.02
N ALA A 205 -24.57 4.28 -13.31
CA ALA A 205 -25.41 5.04 -12.38
C ALA A 205 -26.07 4.11 -11.34
N GLY A 206 -26.08 4.53 -10.07
CA GLY A 206 -26.81 3.83 -9.01
C GLY A 206 -26.36 4.11 -7.58
N HIS A 207 -25.14 4.62 -7.36
CA HIS A 207 -24.76 5.14 -6.05
C HIS A 207 -25.34 6.53 -5.79
N HIS A 208 -25.40 6.92 -4.52
CA HIS A 208 -25.97 8.21 -4.09
C HIS A 208 -24.91 9.16 -3.50
N GLY A 209 -23.63 8.85 -3.66
CA GLY A 209 -22.52 9.65 -3.16
C GLY A 209 -21.22 9.38 -3.90
N ALA A 210 -20.14 10.04 -3.49
CA ALA A 210 -18.82 9.85 -4.09
C ALA A 210 -18.35 8.39 -3.97
N ILE A 211 -17.69 7.91 -5.02
CA ILE A 211 -17.13 6.56 -5.06
C ILE A 211 -15.68 6.67 -4.64
N LEU A 212 -15.29 5.96 -3.58
CA LEU A 212 -13.93 6.06 -3.03
C LEU A 212 -13.03 4.90 -3.51
N SER A 213 -13.63 3.76 -3.82
CA SER A 213 -12.90 2.54 -4.18
C SER A 213 -13.60 1.78 -5.30
N VAL A 214 -12.81 1.19 -6.19
CA VAL A 214 -13.27 0.33 -7.29
C VAL A 214 -12.29 -0.82 -7.44
N ALA A 215 -12.79 -2.02 -7.77
CA ALA A 215 -11.96 -3.19 -7.98
C ALA A 215 -12.60 -4.14 -9.00
N TRP A 216 -11.87 -4.51 -10.05
CA TRP A 216 -12.32 -5.49 -11.03
C TRP A 216 -12.17 -6.91 -10.49
N HIS A 217 -13.07 -7.79 -10.90
CA HIS A 217 -12.97 -9.21 -10.60
C HIS A 217 -11.75 -9.80 -11.32
N PRO A 218 -10.91 -10.62 -10.65
CA PRO A 218 -9.67 -11.11 -11.24
C PRO A 218 -9.89 -12.16 -12.33
N ASN A 219 -10.93 -13.00 -12.22
CA ASN A 219 -11.18 -14.13 -13.14
C ASN A 219 -12.40 -13.97 -14.04
N VAL A 220 -13.17 -12.88 -13.93
CA VAL A 220 -14.39 -12.66 -14.73
C VAL A 220 -14.30 -11.28 -15.34
N GLU A 221 -14.23 -11.23 -16.66
CA GLU A 221 -13.79 -10.06 -17.42
C GLU A 221 -14.59 -8.79 -17.11
N HIS A 222 -15.92 -8.93 -17.06
CA HIS A 222 -16.85 -7.80 -17.06
C HIS A 222 -17.40 -7.45 -15.68
N ILE A 223 -16.93 -8.11 -14.61
CA ILE A 223 -17.44 -7.87 -13.26
C ILE A 223 -16.58 -6.84 -12.54
N LEU A 224 -17.25 -5.84 -11.96
CA LEU A 224 -16.63 -4.74 -11.23
C LEU A 224 -17.35 -4.57 -9.89
N ALA A 225 -16.61 -4.32 -8.82
CA ALA A 225 -17.18 -3.86 -7.55
C ALA A 225 -16.80 -2.39 -7.29
N SER A 226 -17.71 -1.65 -6.67
CA SER A 226 -17.47 -0.25 -6.26
C SER A 226 -17.99 0.04 -4.86
N GLY A 227 -17.22 0.80 -4.09
CA GLY A 227 -17.53 1.25 -2.74
C GLY A 227 -17.79 2.75 -2.67
N CYS A 228 -18.88 3.13 -2.03
CA CYS A 228 -19.37 4.50 -1.96
C CYS A 228 -19.33 5.08 -0.54
N VAL A 229 -19.31 6.42 -0.47
CA VAL A 229 -19.47 7.18 0.78
C VAL A 229 -20.78 6.87 1.52
N ASP A 230 -21.84 6.46 0.80
CA ASP A 230 -23.14 6.11 1.37
C ASP A 230 -23.16 4.78 2.16
N GLY A 231 -22.04 4.04 2.19
CA GLY A 231 -21.92 2.75 2.85
C GLY A 231 -22.35 1.56 1.99
N THR A 232 -22.74 1.80 0.73
CA THR A 232 -23.11 0.75 -0.22
C THR A 232 -21.91 0.23 -0.99
N ILE A 233 -21.91 -1.08 -1.22
CA ILE A 233 -21.03 -1.74 -2.19
C ILE A 233 -21.92 -2.33 -3.26
N ARG A 234 -21.64 -2.00 -4.52
CA ARG A 234 -22.38 -2.51 -5.67
C ARG A 234 -21.45 -3.33 -6.56
N VAL A 235 -22.00 -4.40 -7.11
CA VAL A 235 -21.36 -5.25 -8.10
C VAL A 235 -22.04 -5.00 -9.44
N TRP A 236 -21.25 -4.81 -10.48
CA TRP A 236 -21.68 -4.43 -11.82
C TRP A 236 -21.22 -5.47 -12.83
N ASP A 237 -22.04 -5.71 -13.84
CA ASP A 237 -21.61 -6.32 -15.09
C ASP A 237 -21.61 -5.19 -16.11
N VAL A 238 -20.43 -4.79 -16.60
CA VAL A 238 -20.28 -3.59 -17.44
C VAL A 238 -20.98 -3.72 -18.79
N ARG A 239 -21.40 -4.92 -19.19
CA ARG A 239 -22.19 -5.15 -20.41
C ARG A 239 -23.67 -4.84 -20.22
N LYS A 240 -24.15 -4.82 -18.98
CA LYS A 240 -25.55 -4.55 -18.67
C LYS A 240 -25.76 -3.04 -18.58
N SER A 241 -26.65 -2.53 -19.42
CA SER A 241 -27.12 -1.14 -19.32
C SER A 241 -28.05 -0.92 -18.12
N SER A 242 -28.69 -1.99 -17.62
CA SER A 242 -29.69 -1.95 -16.56
C SER A 242 -29.10 -2.23 -15.17
N GLY A 243 -28.48 -1.20 -14.57
CA GLY A 243 -28.15 -1.16 -13.14
C GLY A 243 -27.12 -2.19 -12.64
N ALA A 244 -26.82 -2.12 -11.34
CA ALA A 244 -25.93 -3.06 -10.67
C ALA A 244 -26.52 -4.49 -10.66
N VAL A 245 -25.66 -5.51 -10.76
CA VAL A 245 -26.00 -6.93 -10.60
C VAL A 245 -26.56 -7.18 -9.20
N GLY A 246 -25.97 -6.53 -8.19
CA GLY A 246 -26.44 -6.59 -6.82
C GLY A 246 -25.73 -5.58 -5.94
N SER A 247 -26.34 -5.32 -4.78
CA SER A 247 -25.70 -4.59 -3.67
C SER A 247 -25.37 -5.57 -2.56
N LEU A 248 -24.30 -5.33 -1.81
CA LEU A 248 -23.96 -6.13 -0.63
C LEU A 248 -24.67 -5.56 0.61
N ASP A 249 -25.15 -6.46 1.46
CA ASP A 249 -25.92 -6.10 2.65
C ASP A 249 -25.33 -6.75 3.90
N LEU A 250 -24.95 -5.93 4.89
CA LEU A 250 -24.24 -6.39 6.08
C LEU A 250 -25.04 -7.39 6.91
N GLU A 251 -26.37 -7.35 6.82
CA GLU A 251 -27.28 -8.25 7.55
C GLU A 251 -27.53 -9.57 6.81
N ASP A 252 -27.08 -9.70 5.55
CA ASP A 252 -27.33 -10.88 4.73
C ASP A 252 -26.16 -11.88 4.80
N ALA A 253 -26.27 -12.85 5.70
CA ALA A 253 -25.30 -13.94 5.85
C ALA A 253 -25.61 -15.19 4.99
N ILE A 254 -26.77 -15.22 4.30
CA ILE A 254 -27.19 -16.37 3.48
C ILE A 254 -26.86 -16.11 2.01
N GLY A 255 -26.96 -14.85 1.57
CA GLY A 255 -26.80 -14.47 0.19
C GLY A 255 -27.94 -14.96 -0.70
N ILE A 256 -27.76 -14.84 -2.02
CA ILE A 256 -28.73 -15.27 -3.01
C ILE A 256 -28.47 -16.76 -3.32
N THR A 257 -29.20 -17.66 -2.66
CA THR A 257 -29.16 -19.10 -2.99
C THR A 257 -30.29 -19.44 -3.98
N THR A 258 -29.95 -20.04 -5.12
CA THR A 258 -30.93 -20.47 -6.14
C THR A 258 -31.65 -21.78 -5.79
N THR A 259 -31.54 -22.24 -4.55
CA THR A 259 -32.12 -23.51 -4.11
C THR A 259 -33.46 -23.26 -3.41
N HIS A 260 -34.53 -23.71 -4.09
CA HIS A 260 -35.95 -23.57 -3.77
C HIS A 260 -36.58 -22.30 -4.34
N GLY A 261 -37.54 -22.50 -5.27
CA GLY A 261 -38.29 -21.50 -6.03
C GLY A 261 -39.16 -20.52 -5.23
N MET A 262 -38.73 -20.13 -4.04
CA MET A 262 -39.05 -18.86 -3.42
C MET A 262 -37.81 -17.97 -3.52
N ALA A 263 -37.58 -17.40 -4.70
CA ALA A 263 -36.81 -16.17 -4.81
C ALA A 263 -37.63 -15.09 -4.10
N GLY A 264 -37.59 -15.08 -2.76
CA GLY A 264 -37.98 -13.93 -1.98
C GLY A 264 -37.03 -12.83 -2.40
N GLY A 265 -37.44 -12.06 -3.41
CA GLY A 265 -36.75 -10.86 -3.86
C GLY A 265 -36.73 -9.89 -2.69
N ARG A 266 -35.79 -10.09 -1.77
CA ARG A 266 -35.39 -9.05 -0.84
C ARG A 266 -34.83 -7.96 -1.73
N SER A 267 -35.66 -6.97 -2.01
CA SER A 267 -35.24 -5.77 -2.70
C SER A 267 -34.07 -5.18 -1.91
N ARG A 268 -32.85 -5.39 -2.40
CA ARG A 268 -31.62 -4.82 -1.85
C ARG A 268 -31.53 -3.31 -2.13
N ALA A 269 -32.66 -2.63 -2.34
CA ALA A 269 -32.73 -1.19 -2.55
C ALA A 269 -32.22 -0.41 -1.33
N SER A 270 -32.36 -0.97 -0.11
CA SER A 270 -31.83 -0.41 1.13
C SER A 270 -30.56 -1.11 1.64
N ALA A 271 -29.96 -2.01 0.85
CA ALA A 271 -28.80 -2.77 1.28
C ALA A 271 -27.62 -1.83 1.58
N LYS A 272 -27.03 -2.00 2.77
CA LYS A 272 -25.82 -1.28 3.18
C LYS A 272 -24.76 -2.29 3.59
N ALA A 273 -23.59 -2.18 2.98
CA ALA A 273 -22.47 -3.04 3.31
C ALA A 273 -21.77 -2.59 4.61
N HIS A 274 -21.74 -1.28 4.84
CA HIS A 274 -21.16 -0.64 6.02
C HIS A 274 -22.04 0.51 6.51
N THR A 275 -21.88 0.89 7.77
CA THR A 275 -22.58 2.06 8.34
C THR A 275 -21.87 3.39 8.04
N GLY A 276 -20.66 3.33 7.48
CA GLY A 276 -19.86 4.48 7.06
C GLY A 276 -19.29 4.31 5.65
N ALA A 277 -18.56 5.33 5.19
CA ALA A 277 -18.00 5.40 3.84
C ALA A 277 -17.03 4.25 3.52
N VAL A 278 -17.26 3.54 2.41
CA VAL A 278 -16.44 2.41 1.97
C VAL A 278 -15.28 2.91 1.13
N ASN A 279 -14.10 2.97 1.72
CA ASN A 279 -12.88 3.48 1.10
C ASN A 279 -11.86 2.39 0.77
N GLY A 280 -12.01 1.16 1.27
CA GLY A 280 -11.17 0.02 0.89
C GLY A 280 -12.00 -1.10 0.27
N LEU A 281 -11.57 -1.59 -0.89
CA LEU A 281 -12.25 -2.66 -1.61
C LEU A 281 -11.23 -3.46 -2.42
N THR A 282 -11.20 -4.78 -2.23
CA THR A 282 -10.33 -5.69 -2.99
C THR A 282 -10.98 -7.05 -3.17
N TRP A 283 -10.54 -7.80 -4.17
CA TRP A 283 -10.94 -9.18 -4.41
C TRP A 283 -9.85 -10.12 -3.92
N THR A 284 -10.20 -11.33 -3.50
CA THR A 284 -9.23 -12.42 -3.45
C THR A 284 -8.83 -12.80 -4.88
N ASP A 285 -7.60 -13.24 -5.11
CA ASP A 285 -7.10 -13.57 -6.47
C ASP A 285 -7.91 -14.67 -7.18
N ASN A 286 -8.51 -15.59 -6.42
CA ASN A 286 -9.42 -16.60 -6.95
C ASN A 286 -10.80 -16.02 -7.33
N GLY A 287 -11.11 -14.78 -6.96
CA GLY A 287 -12.39 -14.10 -7.21
C GLY A 287 -13.54 -14.57 -6.31
N ASN A 288 -13.30 -15.48 -5.37
CA ASN A 288 -14.36 -16.07 -4.54
C ASN A 288 -14.84 -15.15 -3.42
N TYR A 289 -14.02 -14.18 -3.00
CA TYR A 289 -14.39 -13.27 -1.93
C TYR A 289 -14.08 -11.81 -2.29
N ILE A 290 -14.94 -10.92 -1.78
CA ILE A 290 -14.71 -9.48 -1.74
C ILE A 290 -14.32 -9.13 -0.31
N VAL A 291 -13.32 -8.27 -0.14
CA VAL A 291 -12.92 -7.72 1.14
C VAL A 291 -13.15 -6.21 1.11
N SER A 292 -13.92 -5.70 2.07
CA SER A 292 -14.21 -4.28 2.17
C SER A 292 -13.82 -3.71 3.52
N ALA A 293 -13.35 -2.46 3.52
CA ALA A 293 -13.16 -1.67 4.73
C ALA A 293 -13.87 -0.32 4.59
N ALA A 294 -14.36 0.18 5.72
CA ALA A 294 -15.03 1.47 5.76
C ALA A 294 -14.71 2.26 7.03
N HIS A 295 -15.23 3.47 7.06
CA HIS A 295 -15.14 4.40 8.19
C HIS A 295 -15.89 3.95 9.46
N ASP A 296 -16.63 2.85 9.40
CA ASP A 296 -17.21 2.20 10.58
C ASP A 296 -16.19 1.40 11.39
N GLU A 297 -14.90 1.53 11.06
CA GLU A 297 -13.77 0.80 11.65
C GLU A 297 -13.93 -0.73 11.55
N ARG A 298 -14.63 -1.20 10.52
CA ARG A 298 -14.82 -2.63 10.24
C ARG A 298 -14.22 -3.02 8.90
N VAL A 299 -13.67 -4.24 8.88
CA VAL A 299 -13.44 -5.01 7.67
C VAL A 299 -14.53 -6.07 7.57
N ARG A 300 -15.06 -6.31 6.37
CA ARG A 300 -16.01 -7.39 6.09
C ARG A 300 -15.51 -8.21 4.91
N VAL A 301 -15.83 -9.50 4.94
CA VAL A 301 -15.53 -10.45 3.88
C VAL A 301 -16.85 -10.99 3.36
N TRP A 302 -17.00 -10.98 2.04
CA TRP A 302 -18.22 -11.34 1.35
C TRP A 302 -17.94 -12.48 0.40
N ASP A 303 -18.80 -13.48 0.35
CA ASP A 303 -18.82 -14.45 -0.74
C ASP A 303 -19.23 -13.73 -2.03
N ALA A 304 -18.37 -13.76 -3.03
CA ALA A 304 -18.58 -13.11 -4.31
C ALA A 304 -19.75 -13.71 -5.12
N ALA A 305 -19.98 -15.02 -4.99
CA ALA A 305 -20.98 -15.71 -5.78
C ALA A 305 -22.40 -15.43 -5.27
N THR A 306 -22.57 -15.44 -3.95
CA THR A 306 -23.88 -15.28 -3.28
C THR A 306 -24.12 -13.86 -2.77
N GLY A 307 -23.06 -13.09 -2.57
CA GLY A 307 -23.09 -11.80 -1.87
C GLY A 307 -23.30 -11.93 -0.36
N ALA A 308 -23.15 -13.13 0.21
CA ALA A 308 -23.31 -13.38 1.64
C ALA A 308 -22.16 -12.77 2.45
N ASN A 309 -22.46 -12.12 3.55
CA ASN A 309 -21.49 -11.71 4.56
C ASN A 309 -21.00 -12.95 5.33
N THR A 310 -19.70 -13.21 5.35
CA THR A 310 -19.14 -14.36 6.07
C THR A 310 -19.13 -14.18 7.59
N LEU A 311 -19.42 -12.97 8.08
CA LEU A 311 -19.41 -12.59 9.49
C LEU A 311 -18.03 -12.76 10.18
N ALA A 312 -16.96 -12.80 9.40
CA ALA A 312 -15.59 -12.78 9.92
C ALA A 312 -15.37 -11.54 10.80
N SER A 313 -14.84 -11.74 12.01
CA SER A 313 -14.69 -10.68 13.01
C SER A 313 -13.22 -10.32 13.21
N PHE A 314 -12.85 -9.10 12.84
CA PHE A 314 -11.47 -8.59 12.92
C PHE A 314 -11.18 -7.79 14.21
N GLY A 315 -12.08 -7.88 15.20
CA GLY A 315 -11.94 -7.20 16.49
C GLY A 315 -12.04 -5.66 16.44
N PRO A 316 -11.84 -4.97 17.57
CA PRO A 316 -11.98 -3.50 17.68
C PRO A 316 -10.69 -2.72 17.37
N THR A 317 -9.65 -3.41 16.88
CA THR A 317 -8.29 -2.84 16.76
C THR A 317 -8.06 -2.05 15.47
N ILE A 318 -8.99 -2.15 14.52
CA ILE A 318 -8.96 -1.48 13.23
C ILE A 318 -9.24 0.01 13.42
N LYS A 319 -8.42 0.86 12.80
CA LYS A 319 -8.65 2.30 12.67
C LYS A 319 -8.67 2.70 11.21
N ASN A 320 -9.68 3.50 10.85
CA ASN A 320 -9.88 4.00 9.50
C ASN A 320 -10.50 5.41 9.54
N GLY A 321 -9.67 6.41 9.85
CA GLY A 321 -10.11 7.79 10.06
C GLY A 321 -10.15 8.67 8.81
N HIS A 322 -9.70 8.19 7.64
CA HIS A 322 -9.46 9.04 6.47
C HIS A 322 -10.21 8.57 5.22
N LEU A 323 -10.95 9.49 4.59
CA LEU A 323 -11.79 9.25 3.39
C LEU A 323 -10.99 8.97 2.11
N SER A 324 -9.66 8.88 2.18
CA SER A 324 -8.84 8.45 1.05
C SER A 324 -8.98 6.94 0.81
N SER A 325 -8.78 6.51 -0.44
CA SER A 325 -8.72 5.09 -0.81
C SER A 325 -7.77 4.33 0.14
N LEU A 326 -8.25 3.23 0.71
CA LEU A 326 -7.51 2.41 1.67
C LEU A 326 -6.94 1.17 0.95
N PRO A 327 -5.61 1.00 0.91
CA PRO A 327 -4.94 -0.06 0.15
C PRO A 327 -4.95 -1.38 0.93
N ILE A 328 -6.05 -2.12 0.88
CA ILE A 328 -6.13 -3.46 1.50
C ILE A 328 -5.42 -4.47 0.59
N VAL A 329 -4.49 -5.24 1.15
CA VAL A 329 -3.78 -6.30 0.41
C VAL A 329 -4.16 -7.65 1.00
N VAL A 330 -4.54 -8.58 0.13
CA VAL A 330 -4.77 -9.98 0.49
C VAL A 330 -3.64 -10.81 -0.10
N SER A 331 -3.11 -11.76 0.67
CA SER A 331 -2.09 -12.67 0.17
C SER A 331 -2.64 -13.53 -0.97
N PRO A 332 -1.86 -13.81 -2.03
CA PRO A 332 -2.33 -14.63 -3.14
C PRO A 332 -2.82 -16.02 -2.71
N THR A 333 -4.02 -16.41 -3.15
CA THR A 333 -4.61 -17.73 -2.83
C THR A 333 -3.79 -18.87 -3.45
N ALA A 334 -3.11 -18.63 -4.57
CA ALA A 334 -2.25 -19.63 -5.19
C ALA A 334 -1.04 -20.01 -4.31
N LEU A 335 -0.56 -19.04 -3.53
CA LEU A 335 0.69 -19.11 -2.76
C LEU A 335 0.47 -19.44 -1.28
N THR A 336 -0.76 -19.33 -0.78
CA THR A 336 -1.12 -19.66 0.60
C THR A 336 -1.83 -21.01 0.68
N ARG A 337 -1.91 -21.57 1.89
CA ARG A 337 -2.75 -22.76 2.10
C ARG A 337 -4.22 -22.37 1.90
N PRO A 338 -5.05 -23.24 1.30
CA PRO A 338 -6.47 -22.93 1.14
C PRO A 338 -7.13 -22.55 2.46
N MET A 339 -7.97 -21.51 2.45
CA MET A 339 -8.66 -20.94 3.62
C MET A 339 -7.73 -20.35 4.70
N LYS A 340 -6.45 -20.14 4.38
CA LYS A 340 -5.46 -19.48 5.26
C LYS A 340 -4.84 -18.26 4.60
N GLU A 341 -5.58 -17.63 3.69
CA GLU A 341 -5.26 -16.33 3.15
C GLU A 341 -5.10 -15.32 4.28
N LEU A 342 -4.12 -14.44 4.13
CA LEU A 342 -3.79 -13.39 5.08
C LEU A 342 -4.23 -12.04 4.54
N LEU A 343 -4.76 -11.23 5.44
CA LEU A 343 -5.18 -9.86 5.20
C LEU A 343 -4.15 -8.92 5.82
N PHE A 344 -3.54 -8.07 4.99
CA PHE A 344 -2.67 -6.98 5.41
C PHE A 344 -3.46 -5.68 5.44
N PHE A 345 -3.77 -5.22 6.65
CA PHE A 345 -4.58 -4.05 6.88
C PHE A 345 -3.71 -2.87 7.37
N PRO A 346 -3.67 -1.73 6.65
CA PRO A 346 -2.94 -0.54 7.07
C PRO A 346 -3.70 0.18 8.20
N ASN A 347 -3.22 0.04 9.44
CA ASN A 347 -3.81 0.61 10.63
C ASN A 347 -3.02 1.81 11.13
N GLU A 348 -3.24 3.01 10.57
CA GLU A 348 -2.51 4.26 10.86
C GLU A 348 -0.98 4.08 11.03
N LYS A 349 -0.52 3.67 12.21
CA LYS A 349 0.90 3.48 12.62
C LYS A 349 1.42 2.04 12.57
N GLU A 350 0.61 1.07 12.17
CA GLU A 350 1.01 -0.34 12.06
C GLU A 350 0.31 -1.02 10.89
N ILE A 351 0.88 -2.11 10.38
CA ILE A 351 0.16 -3.03 9.49
C ILE A 351 -0.31 -4.20 10.34
N LEU A 352 -1.62 -4.40 10.40
CA LEU A 352 -2.22 -5.56 11.06
C LEU A 352 -2.30 -6.70 10.08
N VAL A 353 -1.87 -7.88 10.49
CA VAL A 353 -1.95 -9.11 9.70
C VAL A 353 -2.99 -10.02 10.33
N PHE A 354 -4.08 -10.27 9.62
CA PHE A 354 -5.17 -11.13 10.05
C PHE A 354 -5.27 -12.40 9.18
N GLU A 355 -5.82 -13.47 9.74
CA GLU A 355 -6.39 -14.55 8.92
C GLU A 355 -7.70 -14.05 8.29
N LEU A 356 -7.83 -14.20 6.97
CA LEU A 356 -8.92 -13.60 6.21
C LEU A 356 -10.29 -14.14 6.61
N HIS A 357 -10.40 -15.45 6.80
CA HIS A 357 -11.69 -16.13 7.03
C HIS A 357 -12.10 -16.15 8.51
N GLU A 358 -11.13 -16.30 9.42
CA GLU A 358 -11.40 -16.34 10.87
C GLU A 358 -11.39 -14.94 11.51
N GLY A 359 -10.70 -13.97 10.90
CA GLY A 359 -10.51 -12.64 11.46
C GLY A 359 -9.52 -12.58 12.63
N ARG A 360 -8.79 -13.68 12.89
CA ARG A 360 -7.79 -13.76 13.97
C ARG A 360 -6.57 -12.91 13.64
N LEU A 361 -6.18 -12.04 14.58
CA LEU A 361 -4.96 -11.25 14.45
C LEU A 361 -3.73 -12.12 14.68
N LEU A 362 -2.83 -12.17 13.69
CA LEU A 362 -1.57 -12.93 13.77
C LEU A 362 -0.39 -12.05 14.17
N LYS A 363 -0.25 -10.87 13.55
CA LYS A 363 0.95 -10.04 13.70
C LYS A 363 0.61 -8.55 13.63
N ARG A 364 1.41 -7.76 14.35
CA ARG A 364 1.42 -6.29 14.27
C ARG A 364 2.79 -5.83 13.78
N LEU A 365 2.82 -5.24 12.60
CA LEU A 365 4.04 -4.69 12.00
C LEU A 365 4.08 -3.18 12.29
N LYS A 366 4.78 -2.78 13.34
CA LYS A 366 4.87 -1.37 13.75
C LYS A 366 5.72 -0.58 12.77
N VAL A 367 5.23 0.58 12.33
CA VAL A 367 5.96 1.49 11.44
C VAL A 367 7.14 2.10 12.20
N PRO A 368 8.39 1.95 11.72
CA PRO A 368 9.54 2.60 12.32
C PRO A 368 9.49 4.13 12.18
N GLY A 369 9.82 4.84 13.26
CA GLY A 369 9.97 6.29 13.28
C GLY A 369 8.91 7.03 14.11
N PRO A 370 8.97 8.37 14.14
CA PRO A 370 8.10 9.18 14.98
C PRO A 370 6.65 9.19 14.46
N PRO A 371 5.66 9.32 15.37
CA PRO A 371 4.24 9.35 15.00
C PRO A 371 3.84 10.65 14.28
N VAL A 372 4.64 11.70 14.39
CA VAL A 372 4.47 12.98 13.70
C VAL A 372 5.76 13.28 12.96
N ALA A 373 5.64 13.61 11.68
CA ALA A 373 6.77 13.96 10.83
C ALA A 373 6.60 15.38 10.30
N ALA A 374 7.70 16.14 10.29
CA ALA A 374 7.77 17.39 9.56
C ALA A 374 7.91 17.07 8.07
N VAL A 375 7.00 17.62 7.27
CA VAL A 375 6.97 17.44 5.82
C VAL A 375 7.02 18.82 5.18
N ARG A 376 7.86 18.98 4.17
CA ARG A 376 7.95 20.22 3.42
C ARG A 376 6.92 20.22 2.31
N SER A 377 6.09 21.25 2.28
CA SER A 377 5.13 21.49 1.20
C SER A 377 5.44 22.80 0.50
N ARG A 378 4.73 23.07 -0.61
CA ARG A 378 4.80 24.33 -1.36
C ARG A 378 4.53 25.55 -0.47
N THR A 379 3.63 25.42 0.50
CA THR A 379 3.23 26.51 1.40
C THR A 379 4.07 26.59 2.68
N GLY A 380 5.21 25.92 2.74
CA GLY A 380 6.05 25.81 3.94
C GLY A 380 6.02 24.43 4.59
N GLU A 381 6.63 24.31 5.76
CA GLU A 381 6.70 23.07 6.52
C GLU A 381 5.44 22.86 7.35
N ARG A 382 4.98 21.61 7.40
CA ARG A 382 3.82 21.21 8.19
C ARG A 382 4.13 19.92 8.93
N ASN A 383 3.67 19.84 10.17
CA ASN A 383 3.70 18.61 10.94
C ASN A 383 2.49 17.76 10.56
N ILE A 384 2.74 16.56 10.07
CA ILE A 384 1.71 15.61 9.63
C ILE A 384 1.82 14.36 10.48
N ARG A 385 0.67 13.79 10.88
CA ARG A 385 0.63 12.47 11.51
C ARG A 385 1.08 11.41 10.51
N ASN A 386 2.09 10.64 10.88
CA ASN A 386 2.60 9.57 10.05
C ASN A 386 1.54 8.47 9.96
N ARG A 387 1.14 8.13 8.74
CA ARG A 387 0.21 7.04 8.46
C ARG A 387 0.60 6.32 7.18
N ILE A 388 0.19 5.07 7.08
CA ILE A 388 0.29 4.30 5.83
C ILE A 388 -0.77 4.79 4.85
N THR A 389 -0.37 5.02 3.60
CA THR A 389 -1.21 5.58 2.54
C THR A 389 -1.37 4.63 1.36
N ALA A 390 -0.34 3.84 1.03
CA ALA A 390 -0.37 2.78 0.02
C ALA A 390 0.36 1.53 0.54
N LEU A 391 -0.08 0.35 0.10
CA LEU A 391 0.60 -0.92 0.27
C LEU A 391 0.76 -1.57 -1.11
N ALA A 392 1.92 -2.15 -1.36
CA ALA A 392 2.18 -2.91 -2.58
C ALA A 392 2.87 -4.23 -2.24
N TRP A 393 2.38 -5.32 -2.84
CA TRP A 393 2.91 -6.67 -2.66
C TRP A 393 3.84 -7.03 -3.82
N ARG A 394 5.00 -7.63 -3.52
CA ARG A 394 5.93 -8.13 -4.53
C ARG A 394 5.85 -9.66 -4.63
N GLU A 395 5.34 -10.16 -5.74
CA GLU A 395 5.38 -11.60 -6.08
C GLU A 395 6.77 -12.00 -6.60
N PRO A 396 7.28 -13.23 -6.34
CA PRO A 396 6.65 -14.36 -5.65
C PRO A 396 6.94 -14.44 -4.13
N VAL A 397 6.89 -13.30 -3.42
CA VAL A 397 7.10 -13.12 -1.96
C VAL A 397 8.51 -12.68 -1.58
N ASP A 398 8.90 -11.53 -2.14
CA ASP A 398 10.07 -10.77 -1.71
C ASP A 398 9.74 -9.76 -0.61
N GLY A 399 8.45 -9.47 -0.39
CA GLY A 399 8.00 -8.59 0.68
C GLY A 399 6.86 -7.68 0.29
N ILE A 400 6.53 -6.79 1.22
CA ILE A 400 5.54 -5.72 1.07
C ILE A 400 6.27 -4.38 1.14
N TYR A 401 5.81 -3.41 0.36
CA TYR A 401 6.28 -2.03 0.45
C TYR A 401 5.13 -1.15 0.90
N SER A 402 5.40 -0.25 1.85
CA SER A 402 4.40 0.71 2.33
C SER A 402 4.83 2.14 2.04
N ALA A 403 3.89 2.94 1.58
CA ALA A 403 4.02 4.38 1.45
C ALA A 403 3.45 5.07 2.68
N HIS A 404 4.03 6.22 2.99
CA HIS A 404 3.70 6.97 4.18
C HIS A 404 3.44 8.44 3.90
N SER A 405 2.61 9.04 4.74
CA SER A 405 2.34 10.48 4.71
C SER A 405 3.57 11.34 5.03
N ASP A 406 4.64 10.76 5.59
CA ASP A 406 5.93 11.41 5.86
C ASP A 406 6.84 11.53 4.63
N GLY A 407 6.44 10.97 3.48
CA GLY A 407 7.20 11.01 2.22
C GLY A 407 8.21 9.89 2.05
N GLN A 408 8.24 8.92 2.97
CA GLN A 408 9.12 7.76 2.88
C GLN A 408 8.37 6.52 2.35
N ILE A 409 9.12 5.64 1.70
CA ILE A 409 8.71 4.29 1.35
C ILE A 409 9.49 3.34 2.24
N ARG A 410 8.81 2.37 2.86
CA ARG A 410 9.42 1.39 3.77
C ARG A 410 9.21 -0.01 3.22
N ALA A 411 10.24 -0.84 3.33
CA ALA A 411 10.20 -2.23 2.91
C ALA A 411 9.94 -3.16 4.11
N TRP A 412 9.15 -4.20 3.87
CA TRP A 412 8.81 -5.26 4.80
C TRP A 412 9.16 -6.60 4.14
N ILE A 413 10.31 -7.15 4.46
CA ILE A 413 10.90 -8.28 3.75
C ILE A 413 10.88 -9.51 4.69
N PRO A 414 10.69 -10.73 4.19
CA PRO A 414 10.89 -11.95 4.97
C PRO A 414 12.32 -11.99 5.53
N ARG A 415 12.46 -12.18 6.86
CA ARG A 415 13.78 -12.26 7.50
C ARG A 415 13.93 -13.57 8.27
N THR A 416 15.12 -14.16 8.18
CA THR A 416 15.48 -15.35 8.95
C THR A 416 15.89 -14.96 10.38
N GLU A 417 15.97 -15.96 11.26
CA GLU A 417 16.40 -15.76 12.64
C GLU A 417 17.88 -15.35 12.73
N GLU A 418 18.69 -15.83 11.78
CA GLU A 418 20.08 -15.42 11.59
C GLU A 418 20.18 -13.93 11.23
N ASP A 419 19.34 -13.45 10.31
CA ASP A 419 19.29 -12.02 9.95
C ASP A 419 18.96 -11.14 11.15
N ILE A 420 18.07 -11.61 12.03
CA ILE A 420 17.67 -10.90 13.24
C ILE A 420 18.81 -10.88 14.26
N GLN A 421 19.54 -11.99 14.40
CA GLN A 421 20.66 -12.11 15.32
C GLN A 421 21.83 -11.23 14.88
N MET A 422 22.17 -11.20 13.58
CA MET A 422 23.19 -10.31 13.03
C MET A 422 22.86 -8.84 13.30
N ASP A 423 21.60 -8.42 13.12
CA ASP A 423 21.19 -7.05 13.44
C ASP A 423 21.38 -6.72 14.93
N ARG A 424 21.11 -7.67 15.84
CA ARG A 424 21.33 -7.45 17.28
C ARG A 424 22.80 -7.31 17.61
N GLU A 425 23.65 -8.13 17.01
CA GLU A 425 25.10 -8.07 17.20
C GLU A 425 25.65 -6.75 16.67
N GLU A 426 25.23 -6.30 15.48
CA GLU A 426 25.59 -4.99 14.92
C GLU A 426 25.10 -3.82 15.80
N GLU A 427 23.87 -3.90 16.35
CA GLU A 427 23.34 -2.88 17.27
C GLU A 427 24.12 -2.83 18.60
N GLU A 428 24.58 -3.97 19.10
CA GLU A 428 25.40 -4.06 20.31
C GLU A 428 26.82 -3.53 20.06
N GLU A 429 27.44 -3.88 18.93
CA GLU A 429 28.74 -3.33 18.50
C GLU A 429 28.68 -1.82 18.31
N GLY A 430 27.60 -1.31 17.69
CA GLY A 430 27.37 0.13 17.53
C GLY A 430 27.29 0.86 18.87
N LYS A 431 26.58 0.30 19.87
CA LYS A 431 26.51 0.89 21.22
C LYS A 431 27.85 0.91 21.92
N ILE A 432 28.65 -0.15 21.79
CA ILE A 432 30.00 -0.22 22.37
C ILE A 432 30.90 0.84 21.73
N HIS A 433 30.83 1.01 20.41
CA HIS A 433 31.57 2.03 19.69
C HIS A 433 31.15 3.46 20.12
N ASP A 434 29.85 3.69 20.33
CA ASP A 434 29.30 4.96 20.80
C ASP A 434 29.75 5.32 22.22
N GLU A 435 29.83 4.34 23.13
CA GLU A 435 30.34 4.54 24.48
C GLU A 435 31.83 4.95 24.48
N ASP A 436 32.63 4.30 23.61
CA ASP A 436 34.05 4.60 23.44
C ASP A 436 34.31 5.97 22.80
N GLU A 437 33.54 6.35 21.75
CA GLU A 437 33.64 7.69 21.15
C GLU A 437 33.15 8.78 22.10
N GLY A 438 32.02 8.55 22.79
CA GLY A 438 31.49 9.48 23.80
C GLY A 438 32.48 9.71 24.94
N GLY A 439 33.20 8.67 25.36
CA GLY A 439 34.30 8.76 26.32
C GLY A 439 35.46 9.62 25.82
N LYS A 440 35.90 9.44 24.57
CA LYS A 440 36.96 10.23 23.93
C LYS A 440 36.57 11.71 23.79
N ARG A 441 35.33 12.00 23.38
CA ARG A 441 34.81 13.39 23.25
C ARG A 441 34.78 14.11 24.59
N LYS A 442 34.29 13.45 25.65
CA LYS A 442 34.30 14.01 27.02
C LYS A 442 35.70 14.32 27.51
N ARG A 443 36.67 13.45 27.19
CA ARG A 443 38.08 13.63 27.56
C ARG A 443 38.71 14.84 26.85
N ASN A 444 38.44 15.01 25.56
CA ASN A 444 38.94 16.15 24.79
C ASN A 444 38.36 17.49 25.30
N ILE A 445 37.07 17.53 25.64
CA ILE A 445 36.43 18.74 26.21
C ILE A 445 37.04 19.08 27.57
N LEU A 446 37.31 18.07 28.41
CA LEU A 446 37.98 18.26 29.70
C LEU A 446 39.41 18.81 29.54
N ASP A 447 40.15 18.30 28.56
CA ASP A 447 41.51 18.77 28.26
C ASP A 447 41.53 20.22 27.75
N ASP A 448 40.56 20.62 26.92
CA ASP A 448 40.42 22.01 26.47
C ASP A 448 40.04 22.96 27.61
N VAL A 449 39.11 22.56 28.48
CA VAL A 449 38.73 23.35 29.67
C VAL A 449 39.91 23.49 30.63
N PHE A 450 40.68 22.42 30.84
CA PHE A 450 41.87 22.46 31.69
C PHE A 450 42.95 23.39 31.11
N ARG A 451 43.11 23.39 29.78
CA ARG A 451 44.06 24.23 29.07
C ARG A 451 43.68 25.72 29.06
N ASP A 452 42.39 26.03 29.08
CA ASP A 452 41.88 27.38 29.26
C ASP A 452 42.01 27.87 30.71
N LEU A 453 41.74 27.01 31.70
CA LEU A 453 41.89 27.35 33.13
C LEU A 453 43.36 27.66 33.48
N THR A 454 44.29 26.88 32.94
CA THR A 454 45.74 27.02 33.22
C THR A 454 46.40 28.22 32.54
N ARG A 455 45.69 28.92 31.64
CA ARG A 455 46.17 30.15 30.99
C ARG A 455 45.80 31.43 31.75
N GLN A 456 44.84 31.40 32.68
CA GLN A 456 44.51 32.56 33.50
C GLN A 456 45.51 32.68 34.67
N LYS A 457 46.41 33.67 34.58
CA LYS A 457 47.23 34.07 35.74
C LYS A 457 46.33 34.73 36.79
N ILE A 458 46.10 34.03 37.89
CA ILE A 458 45.42 34.57 39.07
C ILE A 458 46.36 35.60 39.70
N SER A 459 46.03 36.90 39.62
CA SER A 459 46.68 37.94 40.42
C SER A 459 45.91 38.08 41.74
N PHE A 460 46.55 37.74 42.85
CA PHE A 460 46.06 38.12 44.18
C PHE A 460 46.37 39.60 44.39
N GLY A 461 45.32 40.40 44.59
CA GLY A 461 45.40 41.82 44.93
C GLY A 461 45.74 42.05 46.39
#